data_AF-A0A7V9KXZ7-F1
#
_entry.id   AF-A0A7V9KXZ7-F1
#
_cell.length_a   1.000
_cell.length_b   1.000
_cell.length_c   1.000
_cell.angle_alpha   90.00
_cell.angle_beta   90.00
_cell.angle_gamma   90.00
#
_symmetry.space_group_name_H-M   'P 1'
#
loop_
_entity.id
_entity.type
_entity.pdbx_description
1 polymer ?
#
loop_
_entity_poly.entity_id
_entity_poly.type
_entity_poly.pdbx_seq_one_letter_code
_entity_poly.pdbx_strand_id
1 'polypeptide(L)'
;KAGELGLEDTRFVRPDGLDKPGHYSTARDVFTLARAAMQRPLIRRLVRMRGETIAGDRSLFTWNDLLGRFPGLIGVKTGHTEEAGWCQVAAARRDGVSTYAVILGGPTRSQRNEDLAELLEWGLAQYARVTVVDADRSYASAAVPFSDERLSLVAGEAGRGVVRLGRPLVETVTAPAIVDLPVARGERLGQIVVSDGTRIVSRRPLVAAVAVGEAGFGERAGWYADQALDEAGGMLTGVFGAIL
;
A
#
# COMPACT_ATOMS: atom_id res chain seq x y z
N LYS A 1 26.31 -5.67 -12.03
CA LYS A 1 25.17 -4.87 -11.53
C LYS A 1 23.93 -4.82 -12.41
N ALA A 2 24.00 -4.53 -13.72
CA ALA A 2 22.81 -4.47 -14.58
C ALA A 2 21.98 -5.77 -14.55
N GLY A 3 22.62 -6.93 -14.73
CA GLY A 3 21.96 -8.24 -14.60
C GLY A 3 21.38 -8.51 -13.22
N GLU A 4 22.06 -8.13 -12.13
CA GLU A 4 21.54 -8.28 -10.76
C GLU A 4 20.28 -7.45 -10.49
N LEU A 5 20.09 -6.35 -11.24
CA LEU A 5 18.94 -5.46 -11.10
C LEU A 5 17.82 -5.78 -12.11
N GLY A 6 18.02 -6.75 -13.00
CA GLY A 6 17.07 -7.08 -14.06
C GLY A 6 16.90 -5.96 -15.09
N LEU A 7 17.97 -5.25 -15.42
CA LEU A 7 17.95 -4.23 -16.49
C LEU A 7 18.14 -4.94 -17.83
N GLU A 8 17.05 -5.47 -18.38
CA GLU A 8 17.04 -6.35 -19.56
C GLU A 8 17.39 -5.61 -20.85
N ASP A 9 17.06 -4.32 -20.92
CA ASP A 9 17.24 -3.46 -22.09
C ASP A 9 18.29 -2.37 -21.82
N THR A 10 19.37 -2.71 -21.11
CA THR A 10 20.43 -1.76 -20.74
C THR A 10 21.83 -2.34 -20.90
N ARG A 11 22.71 -1.56 -21.54
CA ARG A 11 24.14 -1.85 -21.63
C ARG A 11 24.95 -0.57 -21.36
N PHE A 12 25.80 -0.64 -20.33
CA PHE A 12 26.76 0.42 -20.01
C PHE A 12 28.11 0.09 -20.65
N VAL A 13 28.57 0.96 -21.55
CA VAL A 13 29.90 0.80 -22.20
C VAL A 13 30.96 1.65 -21.49
N ARG A 14 30.54 2.72 -20.81
CA ARG A 14 31.41 3.67 -20.09
C ARG A 14 30.69 4.29 -18.89
N PRO A 15 31.43 4.75 -17.87
CA PRO A 15 30.83 5.21 -16.62
C PRO A 15 30.31 6.65 -16.65
N ASP A 16 30.71 7.46 -17.62
CA ASP A 16 30.38 8.88 -17.75
C ASP A 16 29.03 9.15 -18.44
N GLY A 17 28.52 8.19 -19.21
CA GLY A 17 27.27 8.31 -19.96
C GLY A 17 27.40 9.05 -21.29
N LEU A 18 28.62 9.29 -21.79
CA LEU A 18 28.82 9.88 -23.11
C LEU A 18 28.48 8.88 -24.22
N ASP A 19 28.06 9.40 -25.37
CA ASP A 19 27.65 8.61 -26.53
C ASP A 19 28.75 7.61 -26.94
N LYS A 20 28.32 6.36 -27.13
CA LYS A 20 29.19 5.26 -27.53
C LYS A 20 28.32 4.15 -28.14
N PRO A 21 28.74 3.54 -29.28
CA PRO A 21 28.00 2.43 -29.85
C PRO A 21 27.75 1.32 -28.84
N GLY A 22 26.48 0.90 -28.74
CA GLY A 22 26.03 -0.12 -27.78
C GLY A 22 25.85 0.38 -26.34
N HIS A 23 25.94 1.69 -26.07
CA HIS A 23 25.54 2.28 -24.79
C HIS A 23 24.07 2.70 -24.86
N TYR A 24 23.19 2.00 -24.15
CA TYR A 24 21.75 2.27 -24.18
C TYR A 24 21.05 1.85 -22.89
N SER A 25 19.83 2.36 -22.72
CA SER A 25 18.89 1.96 -21.66
C SER A 25 17.46 2.27 -22.10
N THR A 26 16.47 1.95 -21.26
CA THR A 26 15.05 2.29 -21.47
C THR A 26 14.50 3.07 -20.28
N ALA A 27 13.35 3.73 -20.45
CA ALA A 27 12.71 4.45 -19.34
C ALA A 27 12.39 3.51 -18.15
N ARG A 28 12.00 2.26 -18.44
CA ARG A 28 11.74 1.22 -17.44
C ARG A 28 12.99 0.86 -16.65
N ASP A 29 14.11 0.62 -17.33
CA ASP A 29 15.36 0.25 -16.69
C ASP A 29 15.97 1.40 -15.89
N VAL A 30 15.90 2.63 -16.43
CA VAL A 30 16.29 3.85 -15.71
C VAL A 30 15.46 4.02 -14.43
N PHE A 31 14.15 3.78 -14.48
CA PHE A 31 13.31 3.77 -13.27
C PHE A 31 13.79 2.72 -12.26
N THR A 32 14.00 1.47 -12.70
CA THR A 32 14.46 0.38 -11.83
C THR A 32 15.79 0.73 -11.17
N LEU A 33 16.75 1.25 -11.94
CA LEU A 33 18.05 1.69 -11.45
C LEU A 33 17.92 2.86 -10.46
N ALA A 34 17.15 3.89 -10.80
CA ALA A 34 16.95 5.05 -9.94
C ALA A 34 16.30 4.64 -8.61
N ARG A 35 15.28 3.78 -8.65
CA ARG A 35 14.62 3.23 -7.46
C ARG A 35 15.61 2.47 -6.58
N ALA A 36 16.49 1.64 -7.18
CA ALA A 36 17.51 0.91 -6.45
C ALA A 36 18.58 1.85 -5.85
N ALA A 37 19.05 2.84 -6.61
CA ALA A 37 20.03 3.82 -6.14
C ALA A 37 19.49 4.66 -4.97
N MET A 38 18.22 5.07 -5.06
CA MET A 38 17.54 5.86 -4.04
C MET A 38 17.30 5.12 -2.72
N GLN A 39 17.58 3.81 -2.64
CA GLN A 39 17.64 3.08 -1.36
C GLN A 39 18.85 3.50 -0.51
N ARG A 40 19.91 4.03 -1.12
CA ARG A 40 21.11 4.47 -0.40
C ARG A 40 20.92 5.87 0.20
N PRO A 41 21.04 6.06 1.52
CA PRO A 41 20.91 7.37 2.16
C PRO A 41 21.84 8.44 1.58
N LEU A 42 23.07 8.05 1.23
CA LEU A 42 24.04 8.93 0.59
C LEU A 42 23.51 9.49 -0.74
N ILE A 43 22.97 8.64 -1.61
CA ILE A 43 22.43 9.07 -2.91
C ILE A 43 21.27 10.03 -2.70
N ARG A 44 20.32 9.70 -1.80
CA ARG A 44 19.19 10.60 -1.48
C ARG A 44 19.64 11.97 -1.00
N ARG A 45 20.73 12.03 -0.23
CA ARG A 45 21.30 13.31 0.23
C ARG A 45 21.86 14.10 -0.96
N LEU A 46 22.70 13.46 -1.78
CA LEU A 46 23.40 14.12 -2.89
C LEU A 46 22.44 14.65 -3.96
N VAL A 47 21.44 13.86 -4.39
CA VAL A 47 20.52 14.27 -5.47
C VAL A 47 19.55 15.39 -5.07
N ARG A 48 19.50 15.73 -3.77
CA ARG A 48 18.69 16.84 -3.23
C ARG A 48 19.49 18.14 -3.06
N MET A 49 20.80 18.12 -3.29
CA MET A 49 21.63 19.31 -3.17
C MET A 49 21.42 20.21 -4.39
N ARG A 50 21.20 21.51 -4.15
CA ARG A 50 21.01 22.52 -5.21
C ARG A 50 22.33 23.14 -5.67
N GLY A 51 23.33 23.12 -4.81
CA GLY A 51 24.69 23.48 -5.13
C GLY A 51 25.64 23.04 -4.02
N GLU A 52 26.93 23.12 -4.30
CA GLU A 52 28.02 22.78 -3.38
C GLU A 52 29.26 23.58 -3.76
N THR A 53 30.08 23.93 -2.76
CA THR A 53 31.40 24.53 -3.01
C THR A 53 32.45 23.44 -2.91
N ILE A 54 33.23 23.26 -3.97
CA ILE A 54 34.31 22.29 -4.02
C ILE A 54 35.67 22.98 -3.89
N ALA A 55 36.73 22.18 -3.76
CA ALA A 55 38.10 22.67 -3.63
C ALA A 55 38.46 23.74 -4.68
N GLY A 56 39.14 24.79 -4.20
CA GLY A 56 39.48 25.98 -4.97
C GLY A 56 38.33 26.98 -5.10
N ASP A 57 37.42 27.03 -4.12
CA ASP A 57 36.29 27.97 -4.04
C ASP A 57 35.37 27.97 -5.27
N ARG A 58 35.24 26.81 -5.92
CA ARG A 58 34.39 26.64 -7.10
C ARG A 58 33.00 26.21 -6.69
N SER A 59 32.00 27.00 -7.05
CA SER A 59 30.59 26.70 -6.82
C SER A 59 30.01 25.89 -7.97
N LEU A 60 29.41 24.75 -7.65
CA LEU A 60 28.65 23.92 -8.58
C LEU A 60 27.16 24.03 -8.26
N PHE A 61 26.32 24.06 -9.30
CA PHE A 61 24.87 24.07 -9.16
C PHE A 61 24.25 22.88 -9.88
N THR A 62 23.12 22.42 -9.35
CA THR A 62 22.37 21.32 -9.97
C THR A 62 21.82 21.72 -11.33
N TRP A 63 21.80 20.76 -12.25
CA TRP A 63 21.11 20.88 -13.54
C TRP A 63 19.63 20.48 -13.47
N ASN A 64 19.16 20.01 -12.30
CA ASN A 64 17.75 19.68 -12.09
C ASN A 64 16.96 20.95 -11.73
N ASP A 65 16.40 21.60 -12.75
CA ASP A 65 15.68 22.89 -12.61
C ASP A 65 14.45 22.81 -11.70
N LEU A 66 13.82 21.64 -11.66
CA LEU A 66 12.62 21.40 -10.86
C LEU A 66 12.95 21.29 -9.35
N LEU A 67 14.22 21.11 -8.98
CA LEU A 67 14.62 20.97 -7.59
C LEU A 67 14.41 22.27 -6.81
N GLY A 68 13.41 22.25 -5.92
CA GLY A 68 12.95 23.41 -5.17
C GLY A 68 12.04 24.37 -5.96
N ARG A 69 11.56 23.96 -7.14
CA ARG A 69 10.42 24.58 -7.85
C ARG A 69 9.19 23.68 -7.84
N PHE A 70 9.38 22.38 -8.07
CA PHE A 70 8.30 21.38 -7.99
C PHE A 70 8.10 20.91 -6.54
N PRO A 71 6.91 21.10 -5.93
CA PRO A 71 6.66 20.69 -4.55
C PRO A 71 6.87 19.20 -4.33
N GLY A 72 7.69 18.85 -3.33
CA GLY A 72 7.95 17.46 -2.96
C GLY A 72 8.97 16.75 -3.86
N LEU A 73 9.63 17.41 -4.80
CA LEU A 73 10.72 16.81 -5.58
C LEU A 73 11.91 16.45 -4.68
N ILE A 74 12.43 15.24 -4.83
CA ILE A 74 13.51 14.66 -4.02
C ILE A 74 14.67 14.08 -4.86
N GLY A 75 14.73 14.36 -6.16
CA GLY A 75 15.78 13.86 -7.06
C GLY A 75 15.29 13.73 -8.52
N VAL A 76 15.96 12.97 -9.40
CA VAL A 76 17.15 12.12 -9.16
C VAL A 76 18.31 12.54 -10.06
N LYS A 77 18.17 12.47 -11.39
CA LYS A 77 19.27 12.76 -12.31
C LYS A 77 18.78 13.23 -13.68
N THR A 78 19.44 14.26 -14.19
CA THR A 78 19.30 14.78 -15.57
C THR A 78 20.34 14.16 -16.51
N GLY A 79 20.09 14.15 -17.81
CA GLY A 79 21.06 13.73 -18.83
C GLY A 79 20.82 14.45 -20.15
N HIS A 80 21.88 14.70 -20.91
CA HIS A 80 21.79 15.28 -22.25
C HIS A 80 23.06 14.95 -23.06
N THR A 81 22.85 14.50 -24.29
CA THR A 81 23.81 14.51 -25.39
C THR A 81 23.05 14.88 -26.66
N GLU A 82 23.76 15.20 -27.74
CA GLU A 82 23.10 15.49 -29.02
C GLU A 82 22.31 14.28 -29.54
N GLU A 83 22.82 13.05 -29.32
CA GLU A 83 22.15 11.81 -29.73
C GLU A 83 20.98 11.42 -28.80
N ALA A 84 21.12 11.65 -27.48
CA ALA A 84 20.12 11.22 -26.50
C ALA A 84 18.97 12.22 -26.28
N GLY A 85 19.12 13.48 -26.70
CA GLY A 85 18.21 14.57 -26.36
C GLY A 85 18.16 14.87 -24.86
N TRP A 86 17.10 15.52 -24.39
CA TRP A 86 16.95 15.91 -22.98
C TRP A 86 16.26 14.83 -22.16
N CYS A 87 17.01 14.24 -21.23
CA CYS A 87 16.56 13.12 -20.39
C CYS A 87 16.48 13.53 -18.91
N GLN A 88 15.54 12.97 -18.16
CA GLN A 88 15.53 13.06 -16.70
C GLN A 88 14.74 11.92 -16.07
N VAL A 89 15.31 11.37 -15.00
CA VAL A 89 14.56 10.60 -14.00
C VAL A 89 14.40 11.46 -12.75
N ALA A 90 13.15 11.63 -12.34
CA ALA A 90 12.79 12.38 -11.15
C ALA A 90 11.99 11.53 -10.17
N ALA A 91 12.07 11.91 -8.91
CA ALA A 91 11.28 11.34 -7.84
C ALA A 91 10.66 12.47 -7.04
N ALA A 92 9.35 12.38 -6.78
CA ALA A 92 8.63 13.30 -5.92
C ALA A 92 7.87 12.54 -4.83
N ARG A 93 7.61 13.18 -3.70
CA ARG A 93 6.88 12.60 -2.58
C ARG A 93 5.76 13.54 -2.11
N ARG A 94 4.53 13.02 -2.10
CA ARG A 94 3.32 13.68 -1.57
C ARG A 94 2.46 12.64 -0.85
N ASP A 95 1.85 13.02 0.27
CA ASP A 95 0.91 12.16 1.03
C ASP A 95 1.43 10.75 1.35
N GLY A 96 2.72 10.66 1.67
CA GLY A 96 3.38 9.41 2.02
C GLY A 96 3.70 8.48 0.83
N VAL A 97 3.33 8.87 -0.40
CA VAL A 97 3.60 8.16 -1.65
C VAL A 97 4.79 8.79 -2.37
N SER A 98 5.67 7.95 -2.92
CA SER A 98 6.78 8.40 -3.76
C SER A 98 6.53 7.97 -5.20
N THR A 99 6.46 8.94 -6.10
CA THR A 99 6.23 8.75 -7.53
C THR A 99 7.51 9.06 -8.28
N TYR A 100 7.84 8.22 -9.25
CA TYR A 100 8.95 8.45 -10.17
C TYR A 100 8.40 8.73 -11.56
N ALA A 101 9.05 9.64 -12.28
CA ALA A 101 8.78 9.93 -13.67
C ALA A 101 10.10 9.90 -14.44
N VAL A 102 10.07 9.33 -15.65
CA VAL A 102 11.23 9.22 -16.53
C VAL A 102 10.85 9.74 -17.90
N ILE A 103 11.56 10.77 -18.35
CA ILE A 103 11.49 11.32 -19.70
C ILE A 103 12.84 11.06 -20.37
N LEU A 104 12.83 10.52 -21.59
CA LEU A 104 14.00 10.31 -22.44
C LEU A 104 13.75 10.99 -23.79
N GLY A 105 14.78 11.56 -24.42
CA GLY A 105 14.67 12.10 -25.78
C GLY A 105 13.86 13.39 -25.91
N GLY A 106 13.74 14.19 -24.85
CA GLY A 106 13.03 15.47 -24.92
C GLY A 106 13.70 16.45 -25.90
N PRO A 107 12.93 17.24 -26.68
CA PRO A 107 13.50 18.09 -27.73
C PRO A 107 14.25 19.31 -27.18
N THR A 108 13.81 19.84 -26.04
CA THR A 108 14.46 20.95 -25.34
C THR A 108 14.44 20.72 -23.83
N ARG A 109 15.34 21.42 -23.12
CA ARG A 109 15.37 21.41 -21.65
C ARG A 109 14.06 21.89 -21.03
N SER A 110 13.41 22.91 -21.62
CA SER A 110 12.14 23.46 -21.12
C SER A 110 11.02 22.44 -21.28
N GLN A 111 10.85 21.90 -22.49
CA GLN A 111 9.82 20.90 -22.76
C GLN A 111 9.98 19.69 -21.85
N ARG A 112 11.21 19.18 -21.70
CA ARG A 112 11.52 18.08 -20.77
C ARG A 112 11.09 18.41 -19.34
N ASN A 113 11.29 19.64 -18.87
CA ASN A 113 10.89 20.05 -17.52
C ASN A 113 9.35 20.14 -17.39
N GLU A 114 8.67 20.67 -18.41
CA GLU A 114 7.21 20.78 -18.46
C GLU A 114 6.54 19.41 -18.46
N ASP A 115 6.93 18.53 -19.38
CA ASP A 115 6.40 17.16 -19.49
C ASP A 115 6.64 16.36 -18.20
N LEU A 116 7.82 16.51 -17.61
CA LEU A 116 8.17 15.82 -16.38
C LEU A 116 7.34 16.33 -15.19
N ALA A 117 7.09 17.64 -15.10
CA ALA A 117 6.25 18.21 -14.06
C ALA A 117 4.80 17.75 -14.20
N GLU A 118 4.25 17.74 -15.42
CA GLU A 118 2.90 17.26 -15.72
C GLU A 118 2.75 15.78 -15.37
N LEU A 119 3.69 14.94 -15.81
CA LEU A 119 3.67 13.50 -15.53
C LEU A 119 3.79 13.19 -14.03
N LEU A 120 4.64 13.93 -13.31
CA LEU A 120 4.75 13.82 -11.85
C LEU A 120 3.44 14.22 -11.16
N GLU A 121 2.84 15.34 -11.56
CA GLU A 121 1.60 15.84 -10.96
C GLU A 121 0.45 14.85 -11.19
N TRP A 122 0.29 14.38 -12.44
CA TRP A 122 -0.67 13.34 -12.77
C TRP A 122 -0.46 12.10 -11.91
N GLY A 123 0.77 11.59 -11.83
CA GLY A 123 1.09 10.37 -11.08
C GLY A 123 0.89 10.52 -9.56
N LEU A 124 1.19 11.68 -8.99
CA LEU A 124 0.93 11.98 -7.58
C LEU A 124 -0.57 12.08 -7.28
N ALA A 125 -1.37 12.58 -8.21
CA ALA A 125 -2.83 12.67 -8.06
C ALA A 125 -3.53 11.30 -8.15
N GLN A 126 -2.85 10.24 -8.60
CA GLN A 126 -3.45 8.91 -8.72
C GLN A 126 -3.45 8.10 -7.41
N TYR A 127 -2.59 8.41 -6.44
CA TYR A 127 -2.34 7.54 -5.28
C TYR A 127 -2.18 8.31 -3.98
N ALA A 128 -2.73 7.77 -2.90
CA ALA A 128 -2.52 8.30 -1.55
C ALA A 128 -2.29 7.17 -0.54
N ARG A 129 -1.64 7.49 0.58
CA ARG A 129 -1.55 6.58 1.73
C ARG A 129 -2.70 6.86 2.68
N VAL A 130 -3.66 5.94 2.76
CA VAL A 130 -4.89 6.08 3.57
C VAL A 130 -5.00 4.96 4.60
N THR A 131 -5.83 5.16 5.63
CA THR A 131 -6.28 4.08 6.52
C THR A 131 -7.27 3.21 5.74
N VAL A 132 -6.93 1.93 5.56
CA VAL A 132 -7.73 0.93 4.84
C VAL A 132 -8.32 -0.14 5.76
N VAL A 133 -7.82 -0.22 6.99
CA VAL A 133 -8.39 -1.02 8.07
C VAL A 133 -8.44 -0.16 9.33
N ASP A 134 -9.60 -0.08 9.96
CA ASP A 134 -9.86 0.65 11.19
C ASP A 134 -9.85 -0.32 12.38
N ALA A 135 -9.14 0.00 13.45
CA ALA A 135 -9.09 -0.86 14.64
C ALA A 135 -10.40 -0.84 15.43
N ASP A 136 -11.21 0.20 15.29
CA ASP A 136 -12.42 0.41 16.07
C ASP A 136 -13.68 -0.14 15.37
N ARG A 137 -13.55 -0.56 14.09
CA ARG A 137 -14.64 -1.15 13.30
C ARG A 137 -14.74 -2.66 13.56
N SER A 138 -15.95 -3.14 13.87
CA SER A 138 -16.27 -4.57 13.85
C SER A 138 -16.32 -5.07 12.40
N TYR A 139 -15.50 -6.06 12.07
CA TYR A 139 -15.41 -6.64 10.73
C TYR A 139 -16.16 -7.96 10.58
N ALA A 140 -16.31 -8.69 11.67
CA ALA A 140 -17.10 -9.91 11.75
C ALA A 140 -17.71 -10.03 13.15
N SER A 141 -18.65 -10.97 13.29
CA SER A 141 -19.14 -11.42 14.58
C SER A 141 -19.26 -12.93 14.59
N ALA A 142 -18.91 -13.55 15.72
CA ALA A 142 -19.04 -14.99 15.92
C ALA A 142 -20.10 -15.28 16.99
N ALA A 143 -20.85 -16.37 16.83
CA ALA A 143 -21.77 -16.86 17.86
C ALA A 143 -20.97 -17.30 19.08
N VAL A 144 -21.49 -16.99 20.26
CA VAL A 144 -20.97 -17.50 21.53
C VAL A 144 -21.83 -18.69 21.93
N PRO A 145 -21.24 -19.88 22.17
CA PRO A 145 -22.00 -21.02 22.67
C PRO A 145 -22.80 -20.66 23.93
N PHE A 146 -24.06 -21.09 24.00
CA PHE A 146 -24.97 -20.89 25.14
C PHE A 146 -25.31 -19.42 25.45
N SER A 147 -25.20 -18.51 24.47
CA SER A 147 -25.56 -17.11 24.60
C SER A 147 -26.21 -16.58 23.32
N ASP A 148 -27.18 -15.67 23.47
CA ASP A 148 -27.74 -14.90 22.35
C ASP A 148 -26.82 -13.76 21.91
N GLU A 149 -25.80 -13.45 22.71
CA GLU A 149 -24.80 -12.44 22.36
C GLU A 149 -23.81 -12.97 21.31
N ARG A 150 -23.32 -12.04 20.48
CA ARG A 150 -22.29 -12.33 19.48
C ARG A 150 -21.00 -11.62 19.84
N LEU A 151 -19.89 -12.33 19.72
CA LEU A 151 -18.56 -11.76 19.91
C LEU A 151 -18.15 -10.95 18.68
N SER A 152 -18.03 -9.63 18.84
CA SER A 152 -17.45 -8.76 17.82
C SER A 152 -15.96 -9.01 17.61
N LEU A 153 -15.57 -9.12 16.33
CA LEU A 153 -14.19 -9.27 15.91
C LEU A 153 -13.72 -8.01 15.21
N VAL A 154 -12.73 -7.35 15.81
CA VAL A 154 -12.14 -6.09 15.33
C VAL A 154 -10.72 -6.32 14.83
N ALA A 155 -10.16 -5.39 14.06
CA ALA A 155 -8.75 -5.50 13.69
C ALA A 155 -7.86 -5.24 14.92
N GLY A 156 -6.84 -6.08 15.14
CA GLY A 156 -5.91 -5.89 16.27
C GLY A 156 -5.15 -4.55 16.21
N GLU A 157 -4.94 -4.03 15.00
CA GLU A 157 -4.38 -2.70 14.77
C GLU A 157 -4.91 -2.12 13.45
N ALA A 158 -4.91 -0.79 13.35
CA ALA A 158 -5.21 -0.10 12.11
C ALA A 158 -4.22 -0.49 10.99
N GLY A 159 -4.73 -0.52 9.75
CA GLY A 159 -3.96 -0.78 8.55
C GLY A 159 -3.91 0.45 7.67
N ARG A 160 -2.71 0.92 7.34
CA ARG A 160 -2.51 1.98 6.32
C ARG A 160 -1.93 1.39 5.05
N GLY A 161 -2.53 1.70 3.91
CA GLY A 161 -2.11 1.23 2.59
C GLY A 161 -1.96 2.38 1.62
N VAL A 162 -1.07 2.24 0.64
CA VAL A 162 -1.09 3.09 -0.56
C VAL A 162 -2.11 2.52 -1.51
N VAL A 163 -3.08 3.31 -1.94
CA VAL A 163 -4.19 2.88 -2.82
C VAL A 163 -4.33 3.80 -4.01
N ARG A 164 -4.87 3.30 -5.12
CA ARG A 164 -5.28 4.13 -6.23
C ARG A 164 -6.58 4.88 -5.88
N LEU A 165 -6.55 6.20 -6.00
CA LEU A 165 -7.72 7.04 -5.75
C LEU A 165 -8.81 6.79 -6.79
N GLY A 166 -10.08 6.93 -6.37
CA GLY A 166 -11.24 6.72 -7.23
C GLY A 166 -11.52 5.26 -7.61
N ARG A 167 -10.78 4.29 -7.05
CA ARG A 167 -11.01 2.86 -7.26
C ARG A 167 -11.51 2.21 -5.96
N PRO A 168 -12.59 1.40 -6.00
CA PRO A 168 -13.05 0.70 -4.81
C PRO A 168 -12.01 -0.33 -4.35
N LEU A 169 -11.89 -0.47 -3.04
CA LEU A 169 -11.12 -1.53 -2.39
C LEU A 169 -12.03 -2.74 -2.16
N VAL A 170 -11.43 -3.93 -2.15
CA VAL A 170 -12.11 -5.17 -1.79
C VAL A 170 -11.62 -5.60 -0.41
N GLU A 171 -12.55 -5.74 0.54
CA GLU A 171 -12.30 -6.31 1.86
C GLU A 171 -12.71 -7.79 1.84
N THR A 172 -11.79 -8.69 2.16
CA THR A 172 -12.08 -10.12 2.36
C THR A 172 -11.85 -10.46 3.82
N VAL A 173 -12.90 -10.91 4.49
CA VAL A 173 -12.89 -11.26 5.91
C VAL A 173 -13.01 -12.77 6.06
N THR A 174 -12.15 -13.35 6.90
CA THR A 174 -12.21 -14.77 7.28
C THR A 174 -12.24 -14.85 8.80
N ALA A 175 -13.32 -15.39 9.34
CA ALA A 175 -13.57 -15.57 10.76
C ALA A 175 -14.49 -16.78 10.99
N PRO A 176 -14.46 -17.42 12.17
CA PRO A 176 -15.35 -18.52 12.49
C PRO A 176 -16.78 -18.01 12.70
N ALA A 177 -17.76 -18.85 12.38
CA ALA A 177 -19.17 -18.55 12.62
C ALA A 177 -19.54 -18.66 14.12
N ILE A 178 -18.83 -19.52 14.86
CA ILE A 178 -18.97 -19.79 16.30
C ILE A 178 -17.57 -19.92 16.92
N VAL A 179 -17.39 -19.44 18.15
CA VAL A 179 -16.12 -19.57 18.88
C VAL A 179 -16.12 -20.73 19.86
N ASP A 180 -14.93 -21.26 20.15
CA ASP A 180 -14.71 -22.16 21.28
C ASP A 180 -14.47 -21.34 22.55
N LEU A 181 -15.07 -21.74 23.67
CA LEU A 181 -14.92 -21.05 24.96
C LEU A 181 -13.81 -21.71 25.82
N PRO A 182 -13.11 -20.95 26.67
CA PRO A 182 -13.20 -19.49 26.83
C PRO A 182 -12.41 -18.72 25.75
N VAL A 183 -12.79 -17.46 25.51
CA VAL A 183 -12.09 -16.54 24.59
C VAL A 183 -11.48 -15.38 25.36
N ALA A 184 -10.19 -15.12 25.18
CA ALA A 184 -9.53 -13.96 25.77
C ALA A 184 -9.72 -12.69 24.92
N ARG A 185 -9.78 -11.51 25.56
CA ARG A 185 -9.73 -10.24 24.83
C ARG A 185 -8.43 -10.16 24.04
N GLY A 186 -8.51 -9.78 22.77
CA GLY A 186 -7.34 -9.71 21.89
C GLY A 186 -6.93 -11.06 21.29
N GLU A 187 -7.62 -12.15 21.61
CA GLU A 187 -7.39 -13.45 20.99
C GLU A 187 -7.68 -13.40 19.49
N ARG A 188 -6.76 -13.93 18.69
CA ARG A 188 -6.88 -13.91 17.23
C ARG A 188 -7.84 -15.00 16.76
N LEU A 189 -8.96 -14.57 16.20
CA LEU A 189 -10.01 -15.44 15.69
C LEU A 189 -10.18 -15.34 14.18
N GLY A 190 -9.49 -14.42 13.50
CA GLY A 190 -9.63 -14.31 12.06
C GLY A 190 -8.62 -13.40 11.39
N GLN A 191 -8.98 -12.93 10.20
CA GLN A 191 -8.21 -11.95 9.45
C GLN A 191 -9.09 -11.14 8.51
N ILE A 192 -8.66 -9.91 8.26
CA ILE A 192 -9.11 -9.09 7.14
C ILE A 192 -7.94 -8.90 6.17
N VAL A 193 -8.24 -9.05 4.89
CA VAL A 193 -7.35 -8.73 3.77
C VAL A 193 -8.03 -7.65 2.94
N VAL A 194 -7.35 -6.53 2.73
CA VAL A 194 -7.82 -5.46 1.87
C VAL A 194 -6.97 -5.42 0.61
N SER A 195 -7.61 -5.42 -0.55
CA SER A 195 -6.94 -5.39 -1.86
C SER A 195 -7.40 -4.23 -2.74
N ASP A 196 -6.44 -3.68 -3.48
CA ASP A 196 -6.63 -2.72 -4.58
C ASP A 196 -6.38 -3.46 -5.90
N GLY A 197 -7.46 -3.93 -6.52
CA GLY A 197 -7.38 -4.89 -7.62
C GLY A 197 -6.73 -6.19 -7.16
N THR A 198 -5.64 -6.59 -7.83
CA THR A 198 -4.89 -7.81 -7.50
C THR A 198 -3.85 -7.61 -6.39
N ARG A 199 -3.61 -6.39 -5.95
CA ARG A 199 -2.58 -6.08 -4.95
C ARG A 199 -3.18 -6.03 -3.56
N ILE A 200 -2.67 -6.85 -2.64
CA ILE A 200 -2.97 -6.74 -1.21
C ILE A 200 -2.33 -5.46 -0.68
N VAL A 201 -3.16 -4.56 -0.12
CA VAL A 201 -2.70 -3.29 0.47
C VAL A 201 -2.60 -3.35 1.99
N SER A 202 -3.36 -4.24 2.64
CA SER A 202 -3.27 -4.50 4.07
C SER A 202 -3.75 -5.90 4.40
N ARG A 203 -3.12 -6.52 5.41
CA ARG A 203 -3.58 -7.73 6.06
C ARG A 203 -3.47 -7.51 7.57
N ARG A 204 -4.57 -7.76 8.29
CA ARG A 204 -4.64 -7.61 9.74
C ARG A 204 -5.32 -8.81 10.39
N PRO A 205 -4.82 -9.27 11.55
CA PRO A 205 -5.55 -10.24 12.35
C PRO A 205 -6.85 -9.61 12.86
N LEU A 206 -7.93 -10.38 12.86
CA LEU A 206 -9.13 -10.04 13.61
C LEU A 206 -9.05 -10.69 14.98
N VAL A 207 -9.37 -9.91 16.01
CA VAL A 207 -9.25 -10.29 17.41
C VAL A 207 -10.57 -10.08 18.15
N ALA A 208 -10.78 -10.84 19.22
CA ALA A 208 -11.90 -10.67 20.12
C ALA A 208 -11.87 -9.28 20.77
N ALA A 209 -12.93 -8.49 20.60
CA ALA A 209 -13.02 -7.14 21.17
C ALA A 209 -13.08 -7.15 22.71
N VAL A 210 -13.68 -8.20 23.27
CA VAL A 210 -13.87 -8.44 24.70
C VAL A 210 -13.52 -9.89 25.04
N ALA A 211 -13.37 -10.19 26.33
CA ALA A 211 -13.20 -11.57 26.80
C ALA A 211 -14.56 -12.23 27.03
N VAL A 212 -14.66 -13.53 26.81
CA VAL A 212 -15.85 -14.35 27.06
C VAL A 212 -15.42 -15.58 27.86
N GLY A 213 -16.01 -15.77 29.04
CA GLY A 213 -15.72 -16.91 29.92
C GLY A 213 -16.35 -18.21 29.44
N GLU A 214 -16.11 -19.30 30.17
CA GLU A 214 -16.89 -20.54 29.97
C GLU A 214 -18.35 -20.35 30.39
N ALA A 215 -19.27 -21.00 29.66
CA ALA A 215 -20.66 -21.05 30.07
C ALA A 215 -20.81 -21.86 31.37
N GLY A 216 -21.48 -21.28 32.36
CA GLY A 216 -21.81 -21.96 33.61
C GLY A 216 -22.82 -23.09 33.41
N PHE A 217 -22.93 -24.01 34.37
CA PHE A 217 -23.89 -25.13 34.30
C PHE A 217 -25.35 -24.65 34.12
N GLY A 218 -25.73 -23.56 34.78
CA GLY A 218 -27.08 -22.99 34.68
C GLY A 218 -27.39 -22.37 33.30
N GLU A 219 -26.42 -21.70 32.68
CA GLU A 219 -26.57 -21.14 31.32
C GLU A 219 -26.76 -22.24 30.28
N ARG A 220 -25.97 -23.32 30.40
CA ARG A 220 -26.14 -24.50 29.53
C ARG A 220 -27.51 -25.15 29.71
N ALA A 221 -27.93 -25.35 30.95
CA ALA A 221 -29.22 -25.99 31.26
C ALA A 221 -30.42 -25.13 30.81
N GLY A 222 -30.36 -23.81 31.02
CA GLY A 222 -31.37 -22.87 30.54
C GLY A 222 -31.45 -22.85 29.02
N TRP A 223 -30.31 -22.77 28.33
CA TRP A 223 -30.26 -22.78 26.87
C TRP A 223 -30.91 -24.04 26.26
N TYR A 224 -30.63 -25.22 26.83
CA TYR A 224 -31.28 -26.46 26.38
C TYR A 224 -32.79 -26.50 26.68
N ALA A 225 -33.21 -25.95 27.82
CA ALA A 225 -34.63 -25.88 28.17
C ALA A 225 -35.40 -24.94 27.23
N ASP A 226 -34.82 -23.79 26.88
CA ASP A 226 -35.42 -22.84 25.94
C ASP A 226 -35.51 -23.41 24.53
N GLN A 227 -34.46 -24.08 24.03
CA GLN A 227 -34.52 -24.79 22.74
C GLN A 227 -35.61 -25.88 22.73
N ALA A 228 -35.76 -26.65 23.82
CA ALA A 228 -36.80 -27.67 23.92
C ALA A 228 -38.22 -27.08 23.94
N LEU A 229 -38.40 -25.91 24.56
CA LEU A 229 -39.68 -25.18 24.56
C LEU A 229 -39.99 -24.58 23.19
N ASP A 230 -39.00 -24.05 22.48
CA ASP A 230 -39.16 -23.52 21.13
C ASP A 230 -39.49 -24.62 20.12
N GLU A 231 -38.83 -25.78 20.20
CA GLU A 231 -39.17 -26.95 19.36
C GLU A 231 -40.60 -27.46 19.65
N ALA A 232 -41.00 -27.51 20.92
CA ALA A 232 -42.35 -27.89 21.30
C ALA A 232 -43.41 -26.86 20.84
N GLY A 233 -43.11 -25.57 20.92
CA GLY A 233 -43.96 -24.48 20.43
C GLY A 233 -44.06 -24.41 18.90
N GLY A 234 -42.97 -24.70 18.20
CA GLY A 234 -42.91 -24.84 16.74
C GLY A 234 -43.71 -26.05 16.24
N MET A 235 -43.67 -27.18 16.97
CA MET A 235 -44.53 -28.33 16.68
C MET A 235 -46.02 -27.99 16.87
N LEU A 236 -46.39 -27.28 17.93
CA LEU A 236 -47.78 -26.88 18.17
C LEU A 236 -48.29 -25.91 17.10
N THR A 237 -47.51 -24.90 16.71
CA THR A 237 -47.89 -23.97 15.64
C THR A 237 -47.94 -24.63 14.26
N GLY A 238 -47.05 -25.59 13.97
CA GLY A 238 -47.11 -26.40 12.74
C GLY A 238 -48.33 -27.32 12.65
N VAL A 239 -48.81 -27.85 13.77
CA VAL A 239 -50.02 -28.70 13.82
C VAL A 239 -51.30 -27.87 13.69
N PHE A 240 -51.35 -26.65 14.23
CA PHE A 240 -52.53 -25.77 14.09
C PHE A 240 -52.56 -24.97 12.78
N GLY A 241 -51.42 -24.74 12.11
CA GLY A 241 -51.35 -24.07 10.80
C GLY A 241 -51.77 -24.95 9.61
N ALA A 242 -51.86 -26.27 9.79
CA ALA A 242 -52.28 -27.22 8.75
C ALA A 242 -53.79 -27.54 8.78
N ILE A 243 -54.58 -26.86 9.63
CA ILE A 243 -56.04 -27.07 9.80
C ILE A 243 -56.88 -25.87 9.28
N LEU A 244 -56.27 -24.88 8.61
CA LEU A 244 -56.96 -23.81 7.88
C LEU A 244 -56.50 -23.77 6.42
#